data_AF-A0A503WS38-F1
#
_entry.id   AF-A0A503WS38-F1
#
_cell.length_a   1.000
_cell.length_b   1.000
_cell.length_c   1.000
_cell.angle_alpha   90.00
_cell.angle_beta   90.00
_cell.angle_gamma   90.00
#
_symmetry.space_group_name_H-M   'P 1'
#
loop_
_entity.id
_entity.type
_entity.pdbx_description
1 polymer ?
#
loop_
_entity_poly.entity_id
_entity_poly.type
_entity_poly.pdbx_seq_one_letter_code
_entity_poly.pdbx_strand_id
1 'polypeptide(L)'
;MPLSVVEPLFPDADEAFDGDLPSPEETAHHEEVERLIWAFAKLALPDTDLLFQGRLAINGFCSRKSKLHLHPADRDQMIDAVGQARRAVENSTVGWRLRYLTKGFNAIVVEILLWANVDDYRETIDRDELFDHQDYLQCLRNEIRTADLVFAIRQRRAAKTVRTLQSMTKRTALAVPQDAGTANAERL
;
A
#
# COMPACT_ATOMS: atom_id res chain seq x y z
N MET A 1 -44.67 8.45 -35.24
CA MET A 1 -44.17 7.40 -34.32
C MET A 1 -44.28 7.94 -32.90
N PRO A 2 -45.01 7.27 -31.99
CA PRO A 2 -45.13 7.74 -30.62
C PRO A 2 -43.84 7.43 -29.86
N LEU A 3 -43.34 8.42 -29.11
CA LEU A 3 -42.23 8.30 -28.17
C LEU A 3 -42.62 7.27 -27.12
N SER A 4 -41.83 6.19 -27.00
CA SER A 4 -41.98 5.19 -25.96
C SER A 4 -41.77 5.85 -24.60
N VAL A 5 -42.76 5.69 -23.72
CA VAL A 5 -42.65 5.98 -22.29
C VAL A 5 -41.44 5.21 -21.75
N VAL A 6 -40.44 5.93 -21.27
CA VAL A 6 -39.32 5.32 -20.54
C VAL A 6 -39.89 4.84 -19.21
N GLU A 7 -40.03 3.53 -19.05
CA GLU A 7 -40.32 2.95 -17.74
C GLU A 7 -39.20 3.37 -16.77
N PRO A 8 -39.53 3.88 -15.57
CA PRO A 8 -38.53 4.15 -14.56
C PRO A 8 -37.87 2.84 -14.16
N LEU A 9 -36.53 2.81 -14.17
CA LEU A 9 -35.69 1.62 -13.97
C LEU A 9 -35.84 0.99 -12.56
N PHE A 10 -36.54 1.65 -11.64
CA PHE A 10 -36.80 1.19 -10.28
C PHE A 10 -38.19 1.66 -9.82
N PRO A 11 -39.24 0.83 -9.95
CA PRO A 11 -40.60 1.21 -9.53
C PRO A 11 -40.77 1.27 -8.00
N ASP A 12 -39.80 0.77 -7.23
CA ASP A 12 -39.86 0.66 -5.77
C ASP A 12 -38.83 1.56 -5.03
N ALA A 13 -38.28 2.58 -5.70
CA ALA A 13 -37.32 3.51 -5.08
C ALA A 13 -37.93 4.46 -4.02
N ASP A 14 -39.22 4.30 -3.72
CA ASP A 14 -39.97 5.03 -2.69
C ASP A 14 -40.02 4.29 -1.33
N GLU A 15 -39.22 3.23 -1.14
CA GLU A 15 -38.85 2.85 0.24
C GLU A 15 -37.90 3.92 0.78
N ALA A 16 -38.49 4.91 1.46
CA ALA A 16 -37.77 5.89 2.25
C ALA A 16 -36.72 5.17 3.10
N PHE A 17 -35.45 5.39 2.78
CA PHE A 17 -34.32 5.01 3.62
C PHE A 17 -34.50 5.78 4.93
N ASP A 18 -35.20 5.17 5.90
CA ASP A 18 -35.57 5.77 7.20
C ASP A 18 -34.38 5.74 8.18
N GLY A 19 -33.18 5.90 7.63
CA GLY A 19 -31.92 6.00 8.35
C GLY A 19 -31.36 7.40 8.16
N ASP A 20 -30.88 8.00 9.24
CA ASP A 20 -30.09 9.22 9.15
C ASP A 20 -28.97 9.02 8.11
N LEU A 21 -28.81 10.02 7.23
CA LEU A 21 -27.66 10.05 6.32
C LEU A 21 -26.38 9.92 7.15
N PRO A 22 -25.40 9.10 6.70
CA PRO A 22 -24.17 8.91 7.45
C PRO A 22 -23.47 10.24 7.66
N SER A 23 -22.95 10.44 8.87
CA SER A 23 -22.16 11.62 9.18
C SER A 23 -20.89 11.68 8.30
N PRO A 24 -20.30 12.87 8.13
CA PRO A 24 -19.02 13.01 7.43
C PRO A 24 -17.90 12.15 8.07
N GLU A 25 -17.95 11.93 9.38
CA GLU A 25 -16.99 11.10 10.10
C GLU A 25 -17.17 9.62 9.78
N GLU A 26 -18.42 9.13 9.75
CA GLU A 26 -18.75 7.75 9.35
C GLU A 26 -18.40 7.48 7.88
N THR A 27 -18.65 8.45 7.01
CA THR A 27 -18.29 8.36 5.58
C THR A 27 -16.78 8.27 5.41
N ALA A 28 -16.02 9.17 6.07
CA ALA A 28 -14.56 9.15 6.02
C ALA A 28 -13.95 7.87 6.63
N HIS A 29 -14.57 7.32 7.67
CA HIS A 29 -14.21 6.04 8.26
C HIS A 29 -14.43 4.88 7.27
N HIS A 30 -15.60 4.82 6.61
CA HIS A 30 -15.88 3.78 5.63
C HIS A 30 -14.90 3.85 4.45
N GLU A 31 -14.63 5.05 3.91
CA GLU A 31 -13.61 5.24 2.86
C GLU A 31 -12.19 4.86 3.33
N GLU A 32 -11.84 5.08 4.60
CA GLU A 32 -10.57 4.63 5.18
C GLU A 32 -10.50 3.09 5.21
N VAL A 33 -11.57 2.44 5.69
CA VAL A 33 -11.71 0.98 5.76
C VAL A 33 -11.59 0.34 4.36
N GLU A 34 -12.36 0.83 3.38
CA GLU A 34 -12.31 0.32 2.01
C GLU A 34 -10.91 0.45 1.39
N ARG A 35 -10.24 1.59 1.61
CA ARG A 35 -8.86 1.80 1.14
C ARG A 35 -7.89 0.81 1.77
N LEU A 36 -8.06 0.47 3.05
CA LEU A 36 -7.22 -0.51 3.73
C LEU A 36 -7.47 -1.92 3.19
N ILE A 37 -8.74 -2.32 3.05
CA ILE A 37 -9.13 -3.61 2.46
C ILE A 37 -8.49 -3.74 1.07
N TRP A 38 -8.65 -2.72 0.23
CA TRP A 38 -8.08 -2.72 -1.12
C TRP A 38 -6.55 -2.78 -1.11
N ALA A 39 -5.88 -2.04 -0.21
CA ALA A 39 -4.43 -2.03 -0.11
C ALA A 39 -3.87 -3.43 0.21
N PHE A 40 -4.53 -4.20 1.07
CA PHE A 40 -4.14 -5.58 1.35
C PHE A 40 -4.54 -6.54 0.24
N ALA A 41 -5.76 -6.45 -0.29
CA ALA A 41 -6.24 -7.31 -1.38
C ALA A 41 -5.34 -7.22 -2.62
N LYS A 42 -4.84 -6.02 -2.94
CA LYS A 42 -3.92 -5.79 -4.06
C LYS A 42 -2.64 -6.63 -3.96
N LEU A 43 -2.19 -6.98 -2.76
CA LEU A 43 -0.98 -7.81 -2.56
C LEU A 43 -1.16 -9.24 -3.06
N ALA A 44 -2.40 -9.71 -3.21
CA ALA A 44 -2.70 -11.02 -3.79
C ALA A 44 -2.69 -11.03 -5.32
N LEU A 45 -2.62 -9.86 -5.97
CA LEU A 45 -2.60 -9.77 -7.43
C LEU A 45 -1.24 -10.22 -8.00
N PRO A 46 -1.23 -10.88 -9.17
CA PRO A 46 0.00 -11.23 -9.87
C PRO A 46 0.83 -9.97 -10.17
N ASP A 47 2.15 -10.14 -10.25
CA ASP A 47 3.13 -9.08 -10.57
C ASP A 47 3.17 -7.90 -9.60
N THR A 48 2.50 -8.00 -8.46
CA THR A 48 2.59 -6.98 -7.42
C THR A 48 3.98 -6.98 -6.79
N ASP A 49 4.61 -5.81 -6.72
CA ASP A 49 5.80 -5.62 -5.89
C ASP A 49 5.41 -5.72 -4.41
N LEU A 50 5.43 -6.95 -3.89
CA LEU A 50 5.04 -7.28 -2.52
C LEU A 50 5.86 -6.51 -1.48
N LEU A 51 7.13 -6.21 -1.79
CA LEU A 51 7.98 -5.45 -0.88
C LEU A 51 7.49 -4.01 -0.79
N PHE A 52 7.30 -3.34 -1.93
CA PHE A 52 6.88 -1.95 -1.95
C PHE A 52 5.43 -1.79 -1.49
N GLN A 53 4.51 -2.54 -2.09
CA GLN A 53 3.07 -2.43 -1.80
C GLN A 53 2.75 -2.94 -0.39
N GLY A 54 3.41 -4.01 0.07
CA GLY A 54 3.21 -4.53 1.42
C GLY A 54 3.58 -3.51 2.48
N ARG A 55 4.68 -2.79 2.29
CA ARG A 55 5.12 -1.71 3.19
C ARG A 55 4.16 -0.53 3.18
N LEU A 56 3.62 -0.17 2.01
CA LEU A 56 2.60 0.88 1.91
C LEU A 56 1.30 0.49 2.63
N ALA A 57 0.81 -0.74 2.45
CA ALA A 57 -0.41 -1.22 3.10
C ALA A 57 -0.28 -1.20 4.62
N ILE A 58 0.84 -1.72 5.15
CA ILE A 58 1.14 -1.73 6.58
C ILE A 58 1.26 -0.29 7.12
N ASN A 59 1.97 0.61 6.42
CA ASN A 59 2.06 2.01 6.83
C ASN A 59 0.70 2.71 6.84
N GLY A 60 -0.13 2.44 5.83
CA GLY A 60 -1.50 2.95 5.76
C GLY A 60 -2.32 2.52 6.96
N PHE A 61 -2.30 1.21 7.27
CA PHE A 61 -2.99 0.64 8.42
C PHE A 61 -2.54 1.27 9.74
N CYS A 62 -1.23 1.33 10.00
CA CYS A 62 -0.73 1.91 11.24
C CYS A 62 -1.06 3.40 11.37
N SER A 63 -1.21 4.12 10.25
CA SER A 63 -1.48 5.58 10.23
C SER A 63 -2.96 5.93 10.37
N ARG A 64 -3.81 4.92 10.55
CA ARG A 64 -5.24 5.06 10.83
C ARG A 64 -5.50 6.06 11.95
N LYS A 65 -6.50 6.91 11.78
CA LYS A 65 -6.88 7.93 12.79
C LYS A 65 -8.26 7.74 13.38
N SER A 66 -9.15 7.03 12.69
CA SER A 66 -10.52 6.89 13.15
C SER A 66 -10.58 6.20 14.52
N LYS A 67 -11.53 6.60 15.37
CA LYS A 67 -11.81 5.92 16.64
C LYS A 67 -13.11 5.12 16.61
N LEU A 68 -13.87 5.22 15.52
CA LEU A 68 -15.10 4.46 15.33
C LEU A 68 -14.79 2.97 15.28
N HIS A 69 -15.69 2.14 15.77
CA HIS A 69 -15.55 0.69 15.75
C HIS A 69 -15.73 0.13 14.34
N LEU A 70 -15.00 -0.94 14.04
CA LEU A 70 -15.09 -1.61 12.76
C LEU A 70 -16.34 -2.49 12.69
N HIS A 71 -17.12 -2.35 11.62
CA HIS A 71 -18.29 -3.19 11.39
C HIS A 71 -17.87 -4.66 11.16
N PRO A 72 -18.64 -5.67 11.62
CA PRO A 72 -18.25 -7.09 11.48
C PRO A 72 -17.98 -7.54 10.04
N ALA A 73 -18.77 -7.06 9.07
CA ALA A 73 -18.55 -7.39 7.66
C ALA A 73 -17.21 -6.85 7.15
N ASP A 74 -16.86 -5.61 7.51
CA ASP A 74 -15.61 -4.97 7.11
C ASP A 74 -14.41 -5.61 7.81
N ARG A 75 -14.58 -6.01 9.08
CA ARG A 75 -13.60 -6.81 9.83
C ARG A 75 -13.27 -8.10 9.09
N ASP A 76 -14.29 -8.86 8.71
CA ASP A 76 -14.09 -10.17 8.08
C ASP A 76 -13.45 -10.03 6.69
N GLN A 77 -13.87 -9.03 5.91
CA GLN A 77 -13.25 -8.70 4.62
C GLN A 77 -11.78 -8.28 4.78
N MET A 78 -11.47 -7.46 5.80
CA MET A 78 -10.11 -7.01 6.05
C MET A 78 -9.20 -8.16 6.51
N ILE A 79 -9.70 -9.04 7.38
CA ILE A 79 -8.98 -10.25 7.80
C ILE A 79 -8.71 -11.16 6.60
N ASP A 80 -9.70 -11.39 5.73
CA ASP A 80 -9.49 -12.19 4.54
C ASP A 80 -8.47 -11.55 3.59
N ALA A 81 -8.57 -10.25 3.34
CA ALA A 81 -7.60 -9.52 2.51
C ALA A 81 -6.17 -9.62 3.05
N VAL A 82 -5.98 -9.48 4.37
CA VAL A 82 -4.67 -9.66 5.02
C VAL A 82 -4.21 -11.11 4.93
N GLY A 83 -5.11 -12.09 5.07
CA GLY A 83 -4.81 -13.51 4.90
C GLY A 83 -4.39 -13.87 3.47
N GLN A 84 -5.01 -13.27 2.45
CA GLN A 84 -4.61 -13.41 1.06
C GLN A 84 -3.23 -12.78 0.80
N ALA A 85 -3.00 -11.56 1.31
CA ALA A 85 -1.69 -10.89 1.23
C ALA A 85 -0.57 -11.72 1.86
N ARG A 86 -0.84 -12.33 3.02
CA ARG A 86 0.09 -13.21 3.71
C ARG A 86 0.44 -14.42 2.86
N ARG A 87 -0.56 -15.10 2.29
CA ARG A 87 -0.35 -16.26 1.40
C ARG A 87 0.48 -15.89 0.17
N ALA A 88 0.23 -14.71 -0.43
CA ALA A 88 1.03 -14.22 -1.55
C ALA A 88 2.51 -14.02 -1.18
N VAL A 89 2.78 -13.49 0.01
CA VAL A 89 4.14 -13.34 0.54
C VAL A 89 4.81 -14.69 0.82
N GLU A 90 4.09 -15.63 1.45
CA GLU A 90 4.61 -16.97 1.78
C GLU A 90 4.94 -17.78 0.52
N ASN A 91 4.13 -17.65 -0.53
CA ASN A 91 4.32 -18.34 -1.81
C ASN A 91 5.32 -17.63 -2.75
N SER A 92 5.83 -16.46 -2.35
CA SER A 92 6.81 -15.72 -3.15
C SER A 92 8.15 -16.44 -3.19
N THR A 93 8.80 -16.45 -4.37
CA THR A 93 10.17 -16.97 -4.54
C THR A 93 11.22 -16.20 -3.73
N VAL A 94 10.88 -15.00 -3.25
CA VAL A 94 11.70 -14.18 -2.33
C VAL A 94 11.16 -14.15 -0.90
N GLY A 95 10.28 -15.08 -0.52
CA GLY A 95 9.60 -15.11 0.79
C GLY A 95 10.52 -15.01 2.00
N TRP A 96 11.77 -15.51 1.91
CA TRP A 96 12.77 -15.35 2.98
C TRP A 96 13.13 -13.89 3.27
N ARG A 97 13.13 -13.02 2.26
CA ARG A 97 13.34 -11.55 2.41
C ARG A 97 12.10 -10.84 2.92
N LEU A 98 10.94 -11.47 2.84
CA LEU A 98 9.64 -10.90 3.17
C LEU A 98 9.06 -11.45 4.48
N ARG A 99 9.79 -12.30 5.22
CA ARG A 99 9.31 -12.91 6.48
C ARG A 99 8.83 -11.88 7.52
N TYR A 100 9.41 -10.68 7.52
CA TYR A 100 8.98 -9.61 8.40
C TYR A 100 7.56 -9.10 8.06
N LEU A 101 7.16 -9.14 6.78
CA LEU A 101 5.79 -8.81 6.36
C LEU A 101 4.80 -9.85 6.89
N THR A 102 5.14 -11.14 6.84
CA THR A 102 4.28 -12.22 7.37
C THR A 102 3.96 -12.02 8.84
N LYS A 103 4.97 -11.69 9.65
CA LYS A 103 4.78 -11.35 11.07
C LYS A 103 3.97 -10.05 11.24
N GLY A 104 4.19 -9.06 10.38
CA GLY A 104 3.41 -7.82 10.35
C GLY A 104 1.93 -8.06 10.11
N PHE A 105 1.60 -8.94 9.17
CA PHE A 105 0.21 -9.31 8.89
C PHE A 105 -0.48 -9.99 10.08
N ASN A 106 0.21 -10.84 10.84
CA ASN A 106 -0.36 -11.43 12.05
C ASN A 106 -0.70 -10.36 13.10
N ALA A 107 0.21 -9.41 13.33
CA ALA A 107 -0.04 -8.32 14.26
C ALA A 107 -1.19 -7.40 13.80
N ILE A 108 -1.34 -7.21 12.48
CA ILE A 108 -2.47 -6.48 11.89
C ILE A 108 -3.80 -7.21 12.14
N VAL A 109 -3.86 -8.52 11.98
CA VAL A 109 -5.09 -9.30 12.27
C VAL A 109 -5.51 -9.15 13.73
N VAL A 110 -4.55 -9.20 14.66
CA VAL A 110 -4.81 -8.94 16.09
C VAL A 110 -5.40 -7.53 16.28
N GLU A 111 -4.77 -6.51 15.71
CA GLU A 111 -5.24 -5.12 15.81
C GLU A 111 -6.62 -4.92 15.18
N ILE A 112 -6.95 -5.60 14.08
CA ILE A 112 -8.28 -5.58 13.46
C ILE A 112 -9.33 -6.14 14.42
N LEU A 113 -9.03 -7.27 15.08
CA LEU A 113 -9.94 -7.89 16.04
C LEU A 113 -10.16 -7.01 17.27
N LEU A 114 -9.11 -6.33 17.75
CA LEU A 114 -9.21 -5.34 18.82
C LEU A 114 -10.03 -4.12 18.40
N TRP A 115 -9.84 -3.64 17.18
CA TRP A 115 -10.60 -2.51 16.63
C TRP A 115 -12.10 -2.81 16.50
N ALA A 116 -12.44 -4.03 16.09
CA ALA A 116 -13.82 -4.51 16.02
C ALA A 116 -14.46 -4.80 17.41
N ASN A 117 -13.73 -4.56 18.50
CA ASN A 117 -14.13 -4.85 19.88
C ASN A 117 -14.73 -6.26 20.05
N VAL A 118 -14.06 -7.27 19.51
CA VAL A 118 -14.47 -8.66 19.70
C VAL A 118 -14.11 -9.07 21.13
N ASP A 119 -15.08 -8.99 22.05
CA ASP A 119 -14.88 -9.24 23.48
C ASP A 119 -14.28 -10.64 23.76
N ASP A 120 -14.74 -11.67 23.05
CA ASP A 120 -14.19 -13.03 23.09
C ASP A 120 -12.68 -13.08 22.78
N TYR A 121 -12.19 -12.20 21.91
CA TYR A 121 -10.78 -12.16 21.54
C TYR A 121 -9.92 -11.43 22.58
N ARG A 122 -10.49 -10.42 23.25
CA ARG A 122 -9.81 -9.68 24.33
C ARG A 122 -9.64 -10.52 25.60
N GLU A 123 -10.57 -11.42 25.85
CA GLU A 123 -10.52 -12.33 27.01
C GLU A 123 -9.62 -13.54 26.80
N THR A 124 -9.39 -13.94 25.54
CA THR A 124 -8.59 -15.12 25.17
C THR A 124 -7.11 -14.81 24.92
N ILE A 125 -6.77 -13.56 24.56
CA ILE A 125 -5.39 -13.13 24.40
C ILE A 125 -4.74 -12.85 25.76
N ASP A 126 -3.56 -13.44 25.97
CA ASP A 126 -2.71 -13.09 27.11
C ASP A 126 -2.28 -11.61 27.02
N ARG A 127 -2.28 -10.89 28.15
CA ARG A 127 -1.83 -9.48 28.19
C ARG A 127 -0.40 -9.31 27.69
N ASP A 128 0.45 -10.31 27.88
CA ASP A 128 1.83 -10.28 27.40
C ASP A 128 1.87 -10.40 25.85
N GLU A 129 1.00 -11.23 25.25
CA GLU A 129 0.83 -11.30 23.79
C GLU A 129 0.19 -10.01 23.21
N LEU A 130 -0.65 -9.35 24.00
CA LEU A 130 -1.22 -8.04 23.67
C LEU A 130 -0.13 -6.94 23.63
N PHE A 131 0.82 -7.00 24.55
CA PHE A 131 1.93 -6.05 24.58
C PHE A 131 2.91 -6.31 23.41
N ASP A 132 3.20 -7.59 23.16
CA ASP A 132 4.12 -8.02 22.10
C ASP A 132 3.68 -7.56 20.71
N HIS A 133 2.38 -7.59 20.36
CA HIS A 133 1.96 -7.18 19.02
C HIS A 133 1.97 -5.66 18.80
N GLN A 134 1.69 -4.84 19.82
CA GLN A 134 1.76 -3.38 19.71
C GLN A 134 3.21 -2.92 19.55
N ASP A 135 4.11 -3.46 20.38
CA ASP A 135 5.55 -3.25 20.24
C ASP A 135 6.04 -3.78 18.90
N TYR A 136 5.50 -4.90 18.43
CA TYR A 136 5.83 -5.44 17.11
C TYR A 136 5.38 -4.52 15.97
N LEU A 137 4.15 -4.00 15.98
CA LEU A 137 3.67 -3.03 14.98
C LEU A 137 4.49 -1.74 15.02
N GLN A 138 4.90 -1.30 16.21
CA GLN A 138 5.76 -0.13 16.37
C GLN A 138 7.19 -0.39 15.85
N CYS A 139 7.75 -1.58 16.11
CA CYS A 139 9.03 -2.01 15.56
C CYS A 139 8.96 -2.13 14.04
N LEU A 140 7.91 -2.74 13.50
CA LEU A 140 7.65 -2.87 12.08
C LEU A 140 7.52 -1.49 11.41
N ARG A 141 6.83 -0.54 12.05
CA ARG A 141 6.74 0.86 11.60
C ARG A 141 8.13 1.51 11.56
N ASN A 142 8.97 1.28 12.57
CA ASN A 142 10.33 1.80 12.61
C ASN A 142 11.24 1.16 11.54
N GLU A 143 11.12 -0.15 11.31
CA GLU A 143 11.83 -0.87 10.25
C GLU A 143 11.41 -0.39 8.87
N ILE A 144 10.10 -0.18 8.66
CA ILE A 144 9.58 0.36 7.40
C ILE A 144 10.12 1.78 7.18
N ARG A 145 10.05 2.64 8.19
CA ARG A 145 10.59 4.00 8.11
C ARG A 145 12.10 4.01 7.84
N THR A 146 12.85 3.10 8.45
CA THR A 146 14.30 2.96 8.24
C THR A 146 14.62 2.51 6.83
N ALA A 147 13.94 1.48 6.32
CA ALA A 147 14.21 1.02 4.96
C ALA A 147 13.67 2.00 3.89
N ASP A 148 12.65 2.82 4.18
CA ASP A 148 12.27 3.97 3.33
C ASP A 148 13.37 5.02 3.27
N LEU A 149 13.97 5.36 4.42
CA LEU A 149 15.12 6.25 4.49
C LEU A 149 16.31 5.71 3.69
N VAL A 150 16.63 4.42 3.85
CA VAL A 150 17.71 3.76 3.10
C VAL A 150 17.44 3.76 1.60
N PHE A 151 16.20 3.47 1.19
CA PHE A 151 15.80 3.50 -0.21
C PHE A 151 15.90 4.92 -0.80
N ALA A 152 15.41 5.94 -0.08
CA ALA A 152 15.53 7.33 -0.48
C ALA A 152 17.00 7.78 -0.59
N ILE A 153 17.87 7.36 0.34
CA ILE A 153 19.32 7.61 0.28
C ILE A 153 19.92 6.95 -0.97
N ARG A 154 19.56 5.69 -1.27
CA ARG A 154 20.04 4.98 -2.47
C ARG A 154 19.59 5.66 -3.76
N GLN A 155 18.33 6.07 -3.86
CA GLN A 155 17.83 6.82 -5.01
C GLN A 155 18.55 8.16 -5.19
N ARG A 156 18.76 8.92 -4.11
CA ARG A 156 19.52 10.19 -4.16
C ARG A 156 20.96 9.98 -4.62
N ARG A 157 21.61 8.90 -4.16
CA ARG A 157 22.97 8.52 -4.61
C ARG A 157 22.99 8.15 -6.09
N ALA A 158 22.05 7.31 -6.55
CA ALA A 158 21.93 6.94 -7.95
C ALA A 158 21.70 8.16 -8.86
N ALA A 159 20.79 9.05 -8.46
CA ALA A 159 20.53 10.30 -9.19
C ALA A 159 21.77 11.21 -9.25
N LYS A 160 22.56 11.28 -8.18
CA LYS A 160 23.84 12.02 -8.16
C LYS A 160 24.84 11.40 -9.14
N THR A 161 24.99 10.08 -9.14
CA THR A 161 25.87 9.36 -10.08
C THR A 161 25.46 9.62 -11.53
N VAL A 162 24.17 9.54 -11.84
CA VAL A 162 23.66 9.83 -13.19
C VAL A 162 23.98 11.26 -13.62
N ARG A 163 23.77 12.26 -12.75
CA ARG A 163 24.14 13.66 -13.06
C ARG A 163 25.64 13.85 -13.28
N THR A 164 26.47 13.16 -12.49
CA THR A 164 27.94 13.20 -12.66
C THR A 164 28.35 12.56 -13.99
N LEU A 165 27.77 11.41 -14.35
CA LEU A 165 28.03 10.77 -15.63
C LEU A 165 27.59 11.67 -16.78
N GLN A 166 26.38 12.24 -16.73
CA GLN A 166 25.88 13.17 -17.75
C GLN A 166 26.75 14.43 -17.89
N SER A 167 27.26 14.99 -16.79
CA SER A 167 28.13 16.17 -16.85
C SER A 167 29.52 15.84 -17.41
N MET A 168 30.04 14.64 -17.11
CA MET A 168 31.26 14.13 -17.74
C MET A 168 31.04 13.92 -19.24
N THR A 169 29.98 13.22 -19.65
CA THR A 169 29.65 12.99 -21.07
C THR A 169 29.47 14.30 -21.84
N LYS A 170 28.80 15.31 -21.27
CA LYS A 170 28.68 16.64 -21.89
C LYS A 170 30.03 17.33 -22.07
N ARG A 171 30.93 17.22 -21.09
CA ARG A 171 32.30 17.76 -21.20
C ARG A 171 33.13 17.01 -22.23
N THR A 172 33.00 15.69 -22.31
CA THR A 172 33.69 14.88 -23.32
C THR A 172 33.17 15.21 -24.72
N ALA A 173 31.86 15.39 -24.89
CA ALA A 173 31.25 15.78 -26.17
C ALA A 173 31.68 17.18 -26.65
N LEU A 174 31.93 18.12 -25.71
CA LEU A 174 32.50 19.44 -26.01
C LEU A 174 34.02 19.43 -26.25
N ALA A 175 34.70 18.34 -25.87
CA ALA A 175 36.15 18.18 -26.02
C ALA A 175 36.52 17.31 -27.24
N VAL A 176 35.55 16.75 -27.97
CA VAL A 176 35.80 16.11 -29.27
C VAL A 176 36.10 17.23 -30.28
N PRO A 177 37.31 17.30 -30.87
CA PRO A 177 37.60 18.26 -31.91
C PRO A 177 36.69 18.01 -33.12
N GLN A 178 36.03 19.04 -33.64
CA GLN A 178 35.30 18.97 -34.92
C GLN A 178 36.24 18.87 -36.14
N ASP A 179 37.55 18.92 -35.94
CA ASP A 179 38.54 18.90 -37.02
C ASP A 179 39.08 17.48 -37.25
N ALA A 180 38.30 16.66 -37.95
CA ALA A 180 38.82 15.50 -38.65
C ALA A 180 37.95 15.21 -39.88
N GLY A 181 38.05 16.04 -40.93
CA GLY A 181 37.47 15.64 -42.21
C GLY A 181 37.23 16.66 -43.31
N THR A 182 38.06 17.67 -43.52
CA THR A 182 38.05 18.41 -44.82
C THR A 182 39.46 18.85 -45.25
N ALA A 183 40.41 17.93 -45.25
CA ALA A 183 41.73 18.17 -45.82
C ALA A 183 42.23 16.93 -46.58
N ASN A 184 41.59 16.59 -47.70
CA ASN A 184 42.18 15.80 -48.81
C ASN A 184 41.18 15.62 -49.97
N ALA A 185 40.80 16.71 -50.62
CA ALA A 185 40.05 16.65 -51.90
C ALA A 185 40.63 17.53 -53.01
N GLU A 186 41.84 18.07 -52.84
CA GLU A 186 42.56 18.80 -53.90
C GLU A 186 43.99 18.29 -54.00
N ARG A 187 44.14 17.10 -54.58
CA ARG A 187 45.36 16.61 -55.23
C ARG A 187 45.03 15.25 -55.82
N LEU A 188 44.50 15.26 -57.05
CA LEU A 188 44.78 14.32 -58.16
C LEU A 188 44.01 14.79 -59.39
#